data_AF-A0A7I8F3L3-F1
#
_entry.id   AF-A0A7I8F3L3-F1
#
_cell.length_a   1.000
_cell.length_b   1.000
_cell.length_c   1.000
_cell.angle_alpha   90.00
_cell.angle_beta   90.00
_cell.angle_gamma   90.00
#
_symmetry.space_group_name_H-M   'P 1'
#
loop_
_entity.id
_entity.type
_entity.pdbx_description
1 polymer ?
#
loop_
_entity_poly.entity_id
_entity_poly.type
_entity_poly.pdbx_seq_one_letter_code
_entity_poly.pdbx_strand_id
1 'polypeptide(L)'
;MRKRKRAAPPRTEPYSEQQLAGLRGHAQAQKQQTLSRLEAAITSLAKQHKQISARTIREECGLEYASIRRNPEALLLYQQHSTFLKQQRKQKKAPQPDTLSPRDPLLAYKKTDLMARVRKAEELLKAQEQQYATLLQDYVQKDIKIAELEAELARHRQYLEGLRLTIQRQEHQGP
;
A
#
# COMPACT_ATOMS: atom_id res chain seq x y z
N MET A 1 -44.78 28.93 9.99
CA MET A 1 -44.46 27.50 9.80
C MET A 1 -45.60 26.79 9.06
N ARG A 2 -45.39 26.30 7.82
CA ARG A 2 -46.40 25.57 7.05
C ARG A 2 -46.49 24.12 7.56
N LYS A 3 -47.61 23.74 8.19
CA LYS A 3 -47.91 22.36 8.59
C LYS A 3 -48.01 21.48 7.33
N ARG A 4 -47.14 20.47 7.19
CA ARG A 4 -47.24 19.48 6.11
C ARG A 4 -48.56 18.71 6.28
N LYS A 5 -49.42 18.72 5.25
CA LYS A 5 -50.64 17.90 5.21
C LYS A 5 -50.25 16.42 5.37
N ARG A 6 -50.89 15.72 6.30
CA ARG A 6 -50.70 14.27 6.49
C ARG A 6 -51.15 13.54 5.22
N ALA A 7 -50.33 12.60 4.74
CA ALA A 7 -50.67 11.79 3.58
C ALA A 7 -51.93 10.95 3.85
N ALA A 8 -52.80 10.83 2.85
CA ALA A 8 -53.99 10.00 2.94
C ALA A 8 -53.61 8.52 3.20
N PRO A 9 -54.44 7.76 3.95
CA PRO A 9 -54.18 6.35 4.21
C PRO A 9 -54.14 5.56 2.88
N PRO A 10 -53.30 4.51 2.78
CA PRO A 10 -53.24 3.68 1.59
C PRO A 10 -54.58 3.01 1.33
N ARG A 11 -54.99 2.92 0.06
CA ARG A 11 -56.22 2.22 -0.35
C ARG A 11 -56.10 0.74 0.02
N THR A 12 -57.11 0.22 0.72
CA THR A 12 -57.20 -1.18 1.18
C THR A 12 -57.86 -2.10 0.17
N GLU A 13 -58.51 -1.57 -0.87
CA GLU A 13 -59.18 -2.37 -1.90
C GLU A 13 -58.23 -2.76 -3.04
N PRO A 14 -58.28 -4.03 -3.51
CA PRO A 14 -57.51 -4.47 -4.66
C PRO A 14 -58.00 -3.75 -5.92
N TYR A 15 -57.06 -3.27 -6.75
CA TYR A 15 -57.37 -2.67 -8.05
C TYR A 15 -58.12 -3.66 -8.94
N SER A 16 -59.07 -3.17 -9.74
CA SER A 16 -59.76 -4.02 -10.72
C SER A 16 -58.79 -4.46 -11.83
N GLU A 17 -59.05 -5.62 -12.44
CA GLU A 17 -58.18 -6.15 -13.50
C GLU A 17 -58.03 -5.19 -14.68
N GLN A 18 -59.10 -4.48 -15.04
CA GLN A 18 -59.07 -3.45 -16.09
C GLN A 18 -58.17 -2.27 -15.71
N GLN A 19 -58.17 -1.84 -14.44
CA GLN A 19 -57.27 -0.80 -13.95
C GLN A 19 -55.82 -1.27 -13.96
N LEU A 20 -55.56 -2.51 -13.55
CA LEU A 20 -54.21 -3.11 -13.61
C LEU A 20 -53.71 -3.25 -15.05
N ALA A 21 -54.58 -3.66 -15.98
CA ALA A 21 -54.26 -3.75 -17.40
C ALA A 21 -53.91 -2.37 -17.98
N GLY A 22 -54.69 -1.33 -17.64
CA GLY A 22 -54.40 0.05 -18.04
C GLY A 22 -53.07 0.56 -17.49
N LEU A 23 -52.78 0.30 -16.21
CA LEU A 23 -51.50 0.65 -15.59
C LEU A 23 -50.31 -0.07 -16.25
N ARG A 24 -50.47 -1.37 -16.55
CA ARG A 24 -49.46 -2.15 -17.28
C ARG A 24 -49.21 -1.61 -18.68
N GLY A 25 -50.27 -1.29 -19.42
CA GLY A 25 -50.19 -0.71 -20.76
C GLY A 25 -49.49 0.64 -20.77
N HIS A 26 -49.85 1.54 -19.84
CA HIS A 26 -49.18 2.83 -19.70
C HIS A 26 -47.70 2.67 -19.32
N ALA A 27 -47.37 1.76 -18.38
CA ALA A 27 -45.99 1.47 -18.03
C ALA A 27 -45.19 0.91 -19.22
N GLN A 28 -45.78 0.03 -20.03
CA GLN A 28 -45.15 -0.49 -21.25
C GLN A 28 -44.95 0.60 -22.30
N ALA A 29 -45.94 1.45 -22.54
CA ALA A 29 -45.83 2.59 -23.46
C ALA A 29 -44.71 3.55 -23.03
N GLN A 30 -44.60 3.85 -21.73
CA GLN A 30 -43.50 4.66 -21.20
C GLN A 30 -42.14 4.00 -21.43
N LYS A 31 -42.02 2.68 -21.18
CA LYS A 31 -40.79 1.93 -21.46
C LYS A 31 -40.39 2.05 -22.93
N GLN A 32 -41.31 1.78 -23.85
CA GLN A 32 -41.05 1.87 -25.29
C GLN A 32 -40.68 3.29 -25.73
N GLN A 33 -41.36 4.31 -25.20
CA GLN A 33 -41.05 5.71 -25.48
C GLN A 33 -39.65 6.10 -24.99
N THR A 34 -39.23 5.60 -23.83
CA THR A 34 -37.86 5.84 -23.35
C THR A 34 -36.80 5.18 -24.22
N LEU A 35 -37.06 3.97 -24.71
CA LEU A 35 -36.17 3.25 -25.62
C LEU A 35 -36.02 3.98 -26.95
N SER A 36 -37.13 4.34 -27.59
CA SER A 36 -37.10 5.00 -28.90
C SER A 36 -36.38 6.35 -28.85
N ARG A 37 -36.59 7.14 -27.79
CA ARG A 37 -35.86 8.40 -27.56
C ARG A 37 -34.37 8.17 -27.35
N LEU A 38 -33.99 7.11 -26.63
CA LEU A 38 -32.59 6.78 -26.36
C LEU A 38 -31.87 6.30 -27.62
N GLU A 39 -32.53 5.49 -28.45
CA GLU A 39 -32.03 5.08 -29.77
C GLU A 39 -31.83 6.28 -30.71
N ALA A 40 -32.81 7.18 -30.77
CA ALA A 40 -32.69 8.42 -31.55
C ALA A 40 -31.51 9.29 -31.07
N ALA A 41 -31.33 9.43 -29.75
CA ALA A 41 -30.21 10.18 -29.19
C ALA A 41 -28.86 9.53 -29.51
N ILE A 42 -28.75 8.21 -29.39
CA ILE A 42 -27.51 7.49 -29.69
C ILE A 42 -27.16 7.58 -31.17
N THR A 43 -28.15 7.45 -32.06
CA THR A 43 -27.92 7.61 -33.51
C THR A 43 -27.54 9.05 -33.88
N SER A 44 -28.13 10.07 -33.25
CA SER A 44 -27.70 11.48 -33.38
C SER A 44 -26.25 11.67 -32.95
N LEU A 45 -25.90 11.23 -31.74
CA LEU A 45 -24.55 11.37 -31.17
C LEU A 45 -23.50 10.61 -31.98
N ALA A 46 -23.87 9.43 -32.51
CA ALA A 46 -23.00 8.64 -33.37
C ALA A 46 -22.70 9.35 -34.69
N LYS A 47 -23.71 9.97 -35.32
CA LYS A 47 -23.53 10.79 -36.54
C LYS A 47 -22.66 12.03 -36.29
N GLN A 48 -22.79 12.63 -35.11
CA GLN A 48 -21.99 13.80 -34.72
C GLN A 48 -20.58 13.42 -34.19
N HIS A 49 -20.24 12.13 -34.13
CA HIS A 49 -19.01 11.61 -33.51
C HIS A 49 -18.74 12.13 -32.08
N LYS A 50 -19.79 12.51 -31.35
CA LYS A 50 -19.69 12.95 -29.96
C LYS A 50 -19.60 11.76 -29.01
N GLN A 51 -19.05 11.99 -27.82
CA GLN A 51 -18.97 10.94 -26.80
C GLN A 51 -20.38 10.60 -26.27
N ILE A 52 -20.68 9.31 -26.20
CA ILE A 52 -21.95 8.80 -25.67
C ILE A 52 -21.78 8.62 -24.16
N SER A 53 -22.36 9.56 -23.41
CA SER A 53 -22.35 9.65 -21.95
C SER A 53 -23.74 10.06 -21.47
N ALA A 54 -24.07 9.77 -20.21
CA ALA A 54 -25.35 10.15 -19.61
C ALA A 54 -25.62 11.66 -19.71
N ARG A 55 -24.56 12.49 -19.66
CA ARG A 55 -24.68 13.95 -19.81
C ARG A 55 -25.06 14.34 -21.24
N THR A 56 -24.38 13.80 -22.24
CA THR A 56 -24.64 14.15 -23.65
C THR A 56 -26.00 13.64 -24.12
N ILE A 57 -26.44 12.48 -23.63
CA ILE A 57 -27.80 11.97 -23.86
C ILE A 57 -28.84 12.92 -23.25
N ARG A 58 -28.61 13.39 -22.01
CA ARG A 58 -29.49 14.37 -21.37
C ARG A 58 -29.58 15.68 -22.16
N GLU A 59 -28.47 16.14 -22.73
CA GLU A 59 -28.43 17.35 -23.56
C GLU A 59 -29.20 17.18 -24.89
N GLU A 60 -29.13 16.01 -25.54
CA GLU A 60 -29.80 15.76 -26.83
C GLU A 60 -31.30 15.47 -26.69
N CYS A 61 -31.71 14.62 -25.73
CA CYS A 61 -33.09 14.15 -25.63
C CYS A 61 -33.79 14.44 -24.29
N GLY A 62 -33.11 15.14 -23.36
CA GLY A 62 -33.67 15.49 -22.06
C GLY A 62 -33.83 14.31 -21.09
N LEU A 63 -33.43 13.09 -21.49
CA LEU A 63 -33.55 11.91 -20.64
C LEU A 63 -32.49 11.91 -19.54
N GLU A 64 -32.96 11.88 -18.29
CA GLU A 64 -32.09 11.76 -17.14
C GLU A 64 -31.65 10.30 -16.92
N TYR A 65 -30.43 10.13 -16.40
CA TYR A 65 -29.86 8.80 -16.15
C TYR A 65 -30.73 7.93 -15.24
N ALA A 66 -31.47 8.52 -14.30
CA ALA A 66 -32.39 7.80 -13.43
C ALA A 66 -33.50 7.08 -14.22
N SER A 67 -34.01 7.69 -15.30
CA SER A 67 -35.02 7.09 -16.17
C SER A 67 -34.45 5.91 -16.97
N ILE A 68 -33.22 6.05 -17.47
CA ILE A 68 -32.49 4.97 -18.15
C ILE A 68 -32.27 3.80 -17.19
N ARG A 69 -31.82 4.08 -15.94
CA ARG A 69 -31.54 3.06 -14.94
C ARG A 69 -32.78 2.28 -14.48
N ARG A 70 -33.95 2.89 -14.50
CA ARG A 70 -35.22 2.23 -14.11
C ARG A 70 -35.71 1.20 -15.13
N ASN A 71 -35.33 1.35 -16.41
CA ASN A 71 -35.67 0.40 -17.46
C ASN A 71 -34.46 -0.48 -17.81
N PRO A 72 -34.51 -1.81 -17.55
CA PRO A 72 -33.36 -2.68 -17.78
C PRO A 72 -32.89 -2.72 -19.24
N GLU A 73 -33.82 -2.69 -20.20
CA GLU A 73 -33.51 -2.73 -21.62
C GLU A 73 -32.77 -1.45 -22.06
N ALA A 74 -33.23 -0.29 -21.60
CA ALA A 74 -32.61 1.00 -21.91
C ALA A 74 -31.20 1.10 -21.32
N LEU A 75 -30.99 0.54 -20.13
CA LEU A 75 -29.69 0.49 -19.47
C LEU A 75 -28.70 -0.40 -20.23
N LEU A 76 -29.13 -1.55 -20.73
CA LEU A 76 -28.28 -2.42 -21.55
C LEU A 76 -27.87 -1.73 -22.85
N LEU A 77 -28.81 -1.09 -23.52
CA LEU A 77 -28.57 -0.32 -24.76
C LEU A 77 -27.55 0.80 -24.49
N TYR A 78 -27.73 1.57 -23.42
CA TYR A 78 -26.77 2.59 -23.00
C TYR A 78 -25.38 2.01 -22.75
N GLN A 79 -25.26 0.88 -22.05
CA GLN A 79 -23.96 0.27 -21.76
C GLN A 79 -23.23 -0.20 -23.03
N GLN A 80 -23.95 -0.79 -23.99
CA GLN A 80 -23.38 -1.27 -25.25
C GLN A 80 -22.75 -0.13 -26.06
N HIS A 81 -23.45 1.00 -26.13
CA HIS A 81 -23.06 2.16 -26.93
C HIS A 81 -22.23 3.21 -26.17
N SER A 82 -22.09 3.09 -24.84
CA SER A 82 -21.29 4.03 -24.05
C SER A 82 -19.81 4.02 -24.44
N THR A 83 -19.32 5.14 -24.97
CA THR A 83 -17.89 5.33 -25.31
C THR A 83 -17.10 5.79 -24.09
N PHE A 84 -17.73 6.56 -23.20
CA PHE A 84 -17.12 7.10 -21.98
C PHE A 84 -16.59 6.00 -21.05
N LEU A 85 -17.38 4.95 -20.80
CA LEU A 85 -16.97 3.84 -19.92
C LEU A 85 -15.81 3.02 -20.52
N LYS A 86 -15.79 2.85 -21.85
CA LYS A 86 -14.68 2.17 -22.55
C LYS A 86 -13.40 2.98 -22.48
N GLN A 87 -13.48 4.30 -22.65
CA GLN A 87 -12.33 5.20 -22.52
C GLN A 87 -11.79 5.23 -21.09
N GLN A 88 -12.65 5.31 -20.07
CA GLN A 88 -12.22 5.29 -18.67
C GLN A 88 -11.52 3.97 -18.29
N ARG A 89 -12.02 2.83 -18.80
CA ARG A 89 -11.34 1.52 -18.63
C ARG A 89 -9.99 1.48 -19.34
N LYS A 90 -9.88 2.06 -20.54
CA LYS A 90 -8.61 2.17 -21.26
C LYS A 90 -7.62 3.08 -20.53
N GLN A 91 -8.05 4.20 -19.95
CA GLN A 91 -7.20 5.09 -19.16
C GLN A 91 -6.68 4.41 -17.90
N LYS A 92 -7.51 3.64 -17.18
CA LYS A 92 -7.06 2.86 -16.01
C LYS A 92 -6.11 1.71 -16.36
N LYS A 93 -6.16 1.23 -17.61
CA LYS A 93 -5.27 0.19 -18.13
C LYS A 93 -4.10 0.76 -18.94
N ALA A 94 -4.02 2.07 -19.14
CA ALA A 94 -2.86 2.66 -19.78
C ALA A 94 -1.67 2.31 -18.88
N PRO A 95 -0.63 1.66 -19.41
CA PRO A 95 0.57 1.40 -18.64
C PRO A 95 1.07 2.76 -18.19
N GLN A 96 1.06 3.02 -16.88
CA GLN A 96 1.82 4.13 -16.35
C GLN A 96 3.26 3.93 -16.84
N PRO A 97 3.91 4.95 -17.41
CA PRO A 97 5.34 4.84 -17.68
C PRO A 97 6.00 4.40 -16.38
N ASP A 98 6.92 3.44 -16.46
CA ASP A 98 7.67 2.87 -15.35
C ASP A 98 8.56 3.93 -14.67
N THR A 99 7.96 4.98 -14.10
CA THR A 99 8.55 5.69 -12.98
C THR A 99 8.33 4.78 -11.79
N LEU A 100 9.18 3.76 -11.70
CA LEU A 100 9.48 3.10 -10.44
C LEU A 100 10.03 4.18 -9.52
N SER A 101 9.14 4.95 -8.87
CA SER A 101 9.49 5.50 -7.56
C SER A 101 10.06 4.32 -6.79
N PRO A 102 11.30 4.37 -6.30
CA PRO A 102 11.84 3.27 -5.53
C PRO A 102 10.91 3.12 -4.34
N ARG A 103 10.00 2.16 -4.44
CA ARG A 103 9.05 1.87 -3.39
C ARG A 103 9.92 1.43 -2.26
N ASP A 104 9.91 2.22 -1.18
CA ASP A 104 10.75 1.99 -0.02
C ASP A 104 10.78 0.49 0.28
N PRO A 105 11.94 -0.18 0.23
CA PRO A 105 12.01 -1.63 0.38
C PRO A 105 11.40 -2.10 1.69
N LEU A 106 11.32 -1.23 2.71
CA LEU A 106 10.63 -1.52 3.97
C LEU A 106 9.10 -1.58 3.82
N LEU A 107 8.53 -0.78 2.91
CA LEU A 107 7.09 -0.79 2.59
C LEU A 107 6.70 -1.88 1.59
N ALA A 108 7.66 -2.65 1.07
CA ALA A 108 7.40 -3.79 0.19
C ALA A 108 6.93 -5.04 0.96
N TYR A 109 7.21 -5.12 2.26
CA TYR A 109 6.93 -6.29 3.09
C TYR A 109 5.64 -6.16 3.88
N LYS A 110 4.99 -7.30 4.15
CA LYS A 110 3.92 -7.37 5.14
C LYS A 110 4.49 -7.10 6.52
N LYS A 111 3.73 -6.42 7.40
CA LYS A 111 4.16 -6.04 8.76
C LYS A 111 4.74 -7.23 9.55
N THR A 112 4.15 -8.42 9.42
CA THR A 112 4.62 -9.65 10.08
C THR A 112 6.02 -10.04 9.65
N ASP A 113 6.30 -9.98 8.36
CA ASP A 113 7.58 -10.38 7.77
C ASP A 113 8.68 -9.39 8.14
N LEU A 114 8.33 -8.09 8.19
CA LEU A 114 9.23 -7.03 8.63
C LEU A 114 9.60 -7.22 10.11
N MET A 115 8.61 -7.45 10.99
CA MET A 115 8.87 -7.70 12.42
C MET A 115 9.72 -8.96 12.64
N ALA A 116 9.52 -10.02 11.87
CA ALA A 116 10.34 -11.23 11.95
C ALA A 116 11.79 -10.97 11.55
N ARG A 117 12.02 -10.14 10.51
CA ARG A 117 13.37 -9.73 10.10
C ARG A 117 14.05 -8.83 11.13
N VAL A 118 13.32 -7.89 11.72
CA VAL A 118 13.84 -7.02 12.78
C VAL A 118 14.30 -7.86 13.98
N ARG A 119 13.48 -8.81 14.44
CA ARG A 119 13.86 -9.73 15.54
C ARG A 119 15.10 -10.54 15.22
N LYS A 120 15.21 -11.09 14.01
CA LYS A 120 16.42 -11.80 13.57
C LYS A 120 17.65 -10.90 13.54
N ALA A 121 17.51 -9.65 13.08
CA ALA A 121 18.61 -8.70 13.07
C ALA A 121 19.05 -8.33 14.50
N GLU A 122 18.11 -8.15 15.42
CA GLU A 122 18.37 -7.92 16.84
C GLU A 122 19.09 -9.11 17.50
N GLU A 123 18.70 -10.34 17.17
CA GLU A 123 19.39 -11.55 17.65
C GLU A 123 20.83 -11.62 17.15
N LEU A 124 21.08 -11.29 15.88
CA LEU A 124 22.43 -11.25 15.31
C LEU A 124 23.31 -10.17 15.97
N LEU A 125 22.75 -8.98 16.20
CA LEU A 125 23.46 -7.90 16.90
C LEU A 125 23.86 -8.32 18.31
N LYS A 126 22.93 -8.89 19.08
CA LYS A 126 23.21 -9.38 20.44
C LYS A 126 24.28 -10.47 20.45
N ALA A 127 24.25 -11.38 19.48
CA ALA A 127 25.27 -12.43 19.36
C ALA A 127 26.66 -11.83 19.07
N GLN A 128 26.73 -10.82 18.19
CA GLN A 128 27.99 -10.12 17.91
C GLN A 128 28.50 -9.35 19.13
N GLU A 129 27.63 -8.63 19.85
CA GLU A 129 28.00 -7.92 21.08
C GLU A 129 28.59 -8.86 22.13
N GLN A 130 28.00 -10.06 22.29
CA GLN A 130 28.53 -11.08 23.19
C GLN A 130 29.92 -11.57 22.76
N GLN A 131 30.13 -11.81 21.46
CA GLN A 131 31.44 -12.22 20.93
C GLN A 131 32.50 -11.12 21.13
N TYR A 132 32.15 -9.86 20.92
CA TYR A 132 33.06 -8.75 21.18
C TYR A 132 33.38 -8.61 22.67
N ALA A 133 32.40 -8.81 23.55
CA ALA A 133 32.63 -8.78 25.00
C ALA A 133 33.59 -9.88 25.44
N THR A 134 33.45 -11.11 24.92
CA THR A 134 34.38 -12.21 25.24
C THR A 134 35.79 -11.92 24.71
N LEU A 135 35.91 -11.42 23.48
CA LEU A 135 37.21 -11.05 22.91
C LEU A 135 37.90 -9.97 23.74
N LEU A 136 37.16 -8.96 24.20
CA LEU A 136 37.70 -7.87 25.00
C LEU A 136 38.20 -8.38 26.36
N GLN A 137 37.50 -9.33 26.98
CA GLN A 137 37.98 -10.00 28.20
C GLN A 137 39.29 -10.77 27.94
N ASP A 138 39.38 -11.50 26.83
CA ASP A 138 40.61 -12.22 26.47
C ASP A 138 41.80 -11.27 26.25
N TYR A 139 41.58 -10.11 25.63
CA TYR A 139 42.63 -9.10 25.45
C TYR A 139 43.11 -8.56 26.80
N VAL A 140 42.19 -8.20 27.70
CA VAL A 140 42.54 -7.72 29.04
C VAL A 140 43.36 -8.77 29.81
N GLN A 141 42.99 -10.05 29.72
CA GLN A 141 43.75 -11.13 30.36
C GLN A 141 45.16 -11.27 29.77
N LYS A 142 45.30 -11.14 28.45
CA LYS A 142 46.61 -11.17 27.77
C LYS A 142 47.47 -9.98 28.19
N ASP A 143 46.91 -8.79 28.27
CA ASP A 143 47.63 -7.58 28.67
C ASP A 143 48.15 -7.67 30.11
N ILE A 144 47.34 -8.21 31.03
CA ILE A 144 47.77 -8.49 32.40
C ILE A 144 48.96 -9.45 32.41
N LYS A 145 48.87 -10.55 31.64
CA LYS A 145 49.96 -11.54 31.55
C LYS A 145 51.23 -10.97 30.93
N ILE A 146 51.10 -10.09 29.93
CA ILE A 146 52.25 -9.38 29.35
C ILE A 146 52.90 -8.49 30.40
N ALA A 147 52.12 -7.72 31.16
CA ALA A 147 52.65 -6.88 32.23
C ALA A 147 53.36 -7.69 33.34
N GLU A 148 52.82 -8.86 33.70
CA GLU A 148 53.47 -9.79 34.64
C GLU A 148 54.82 -10.27 34.11
N LEU A 149 54.87 -10.73 32.85
CA LEU A 149 56.10 -11.20 32.21
C LEU A 149 57.14 -10.07 32.04
N GLU A 150 56.71 -8.86 31.71
CA GLU A 150 57.58 -7.69 31.64
C GLU A 150 58.18 -7.34 33.01
N ALA A 151 57.39 -7.44 34.08
CA ALA A 151 57.88 -7.25 35.44
C ALA A 151 58.90 -8.32 35.85
N GLU A 152 58.68 -9.58 35.49
CA GLU A 152 59.65 -10.67 35.69
C GLU A 152 60.95 -10.42 34.93
N LEU A 153 60.86 -10.04 33.64
CA LEU A 153 62.03 -9.69 32.84
C LEU A 153 62.80 -8.50 33.42
N ALA A 154 62.10 -7.48 33.93
CA ALA A 154 62.73 -6.35 34.60
C ALA A 154 63.48 -6.77 35.87
N ARG A 155 62.90 -7.65 36.70
CA ARG A 155 63.56 -8.22 37.88
C ARG A 155 64.81 -9.01 37.51
N HIS A 156 64.73 -9.85 36.48
CA HIS A 156 65.88 -10.62 36.00
C HIS A 156 66.99 -9.70 35.45
N ARG A 157 66.65 -8.63 34.72
CA ARG A 157 67.62 -7.63 34.25
C ARG A 157 68.33 -6.94 35.41
N GLN A 158 67.57 -6.45 36.40
CA GLN A 158 68.14 -5.83 37.60
C GLN A 158 69.07 -6.78 38.37
N TYR A 159 68.68 -8.06 38.49
CA TYR A 159 69.52 -9.08 39.11
C TYR A 159 70.84 -9.28 38.36
N LEU A 160 70.80 -9.41 37.03
CA LEU A 160 71.99 -9.57 36.20
C LEU A 160 72.89 -8.32 36.22
N GLU A 161 72.31 -7.12 36.21
CA GLU A 161 73.06 -5.87 36.39
C GLU A 161 73.74 -5.82 37.76
N GLY A 162 73.04 -6.21 38.82
CA GLY A 162 73.61 -6.36 40.16
C GLY A 162 74.80 -7.32 40.18
N LEU A 163 74.66 -8.50 39.56
CA LEU A 163 75.75 -9.47 39.44
C LEU A 163 76.94 -8.90 38.65
N ARG A 164 76.70 -8.24 37.52
CA ARG A 164 77.77 -7.59 36.74
C ARG A 164 78.53 -6.56 37.56
N LEU A 165 77.83 -5.71 38.31
CA LEU A 165 78.46 -4.72 39.19
C LEU A 165 79.26 -5.38 40.32
N THR A 166 78.79 -6.50 40.89
CA THR A 166 79.57 -7.23 41.89
C THR A 166 80.84 -7.84 41.33
N ILE A 167 80.79 -8.41 40.12
CA ILE A 167 81.96 -8.97 39.44
C ILE A 167 82.97 -7.87 39.14
N GLN A 168 82.53 -6.74 38.56
CA GLN A 168 83.42 -5.59 38.30
C GLN A 168 84.07 -5.05 39.57
N ARG A 169 83.33 -4.97 40.68
CA ARG A 169 83.89 -4.56 41.98
C ARG A 169 84.95 -5.55 42.48
N GLN A 170 84.71 -6.85 42.35
CA GLN A 170 85.68 -7.88 42.73
C GLN A 170 86.93 -7.83 41.84
N GLU A 171 86.78 -7.60 40.54
CA GLU A 171 87.90 -7.42 39.59
C GLU A 171 88.74 -6.17 39.90
N HIS A 172 88.11 -5.08 40.35
CA HIS A 172 88.82 -3.87 40.77
C HIS A 172 89.39 -3.92 42.19
N GLN A 173 89.03 -4.92 43.01
CA GLN A 173 89.41 -5.04 44.42
C GLN A 173 90.35 -6.21 44.74
N GLY A 174 90.92 -6.89 43.75
CA GLY A 174 91.90 -7.93 44.03
C GLY A 174 92.99 -8.07 42.97
N PRO A 175 94.20 -8.51 43.38
CA PRO A 175 95.02 -8.08 44.53
C PRO A 175 95.84 -6.81 44.27
#